data_AF-A0A6U1E204-F1
#
_entry.id   AF-A0A6U1E204-F1
#
_cell.length_a   1.000
_cell.length_b   1.000
_cell.length_c   1.000
_cell.angle_alpha   90.00
_cell.angle_beta   90.00
_cell.angle_gamma   90.00
#
_symmetry.space_group_name_H-M   'P 1'
#
loop_
_entity.id
_entity.type
_entity.pdbx_description
1 polymer ?
#
loop_
_entity_poly.entity_id
_entity_poly.type
_entity_poly.pdbx_seq_one_letter_code
_entity_poly.pdbx_strand_id
1 'polypeptide(L)'
;MSSQRQQISRTWSEAEQSQYTQQTSGNDWRKKDEVARDALKRYLEQTGEMDRLKNVIRAQLTECGWRDEMRKTCQAYTRSRGIEQVSLDELVAEIAPKGRASVPDKVKSDILDEIRKSAKFIDMNK
;
A
#
# COMPACT_ATOMS: atom_id res chain seq x y z
N MET A 1 -9.66 14.06 -38.30
CA MET A 1 -9.31 12.74 -37.74
C MET A 1 -10.46 12.14 -36.91
N SER A 2 -11.70 12.24 -37.40
CA SER A 2 -12.91 11.89 -36.61
C SER A 2 -13.79 10.81 -37.27
N SER A 3 -13.30 10.18 -38.35
CA SER A 3 -14.12 9.27 -39.16
C SER A 3 -14.13 7.82 -38.64
N GLN A 4 -13.16 7.43 -37.81
CA GLN A 4 -13.01 6.02 -37.40
C GLN A 4 -13.74 5.68 -36.09
N ARG A 5 -14.11 6.69 -35.28
CA ARG A 5 -14.95 6.49 -34.08
C ARG A 5 -16.44 6.40 -34.41
N GLN A 6 -16.89 6.99 -35.51
CA GLN A 6 -18.31 7.02 -35.90
C GLN A 6 -18.76 5.73 -36.60
N GLN A 7 -17.86 5.00 -37.26
CA GLN A 7 -18.23 3.75 -37.94
C GLN A 7 -18.41 2.58 -36.98
N ILE A 8 -17.68 2.55 -35.87
CA ILE A 8 -17.75 1.46 -34.90
C ILE A 8 -19.10 1.47 -34.16
N SER A 9 -19.78 2.61 -34.00
CA SER A 9 -21.06 2.70 -33.26
C SER A 9 -22.28 2.11 -33.98
N ARG A 10 -22.19 1.82 -35.29
CA ARG A 10 -23.34 1.36 -36.10
C ARG A 10 -23.57 -0.15 -36.06
N THR A 11 -22.61 -0.93 -35.57
CA THR A 11 -22.69 -2.40 -35.57
C THR A 11 -22.80 -3.02 -34.18
N TRP A 12 -22.91 -2.21 -33.12
CA TRP A 12 -23.15 -2.73 -31.77
C TRP A 12 -24.64 -2.74 -31.47
N SER A 13 -25.14 -3.91 -31.08
CA SER A 13 -26.45 -4.03 -30.46
C SER A 13 -26.52 -3.14 -29.20
N GLU A 14 -27.71 -2.63 -28.87
CA GLU A 14 -27.95 -1.88 -27.62
C GLU A 14 -27.45 -2.64 -26.38
N ALA A 15 -27.50 -3.98 -26.42
CA ALA A 15 -26.94 -4.86 -25.40
C ALA A 15 -25.41 -4.76 -25.28
N GLU A 16 -24.70 -4.62 -26.40
CA GLU A 16 -23.24 -4.49 -26.42
C GLU A 16 -22.79 -3.06 -26.06
N GLN A 17 -23.59 -2.05 -26.42
CA GLN A 17 -23.38 -0.68 -25.94
C GLN A 17 -23.58 -0.57 -24.42
N SER A 18 -24.59 -1.26 -23.89
CA SER A 18 -24.84 -1.32 -22.45
C SER A 18 -23.76 -2.12 -21.71
N GLN A 19 -23.21 -3.18 -22.31
CA GLN A 19 -22.06 -3.91 -21.74
C GLN A 19 -20.76 -3.09 -21.78
N TYR A 20 -20.45 -2.42 -22.89
CA TYR A 20 -19.24 -1.58 -23.04
C TYR A 20 -19.24 -0.36 -22.09
N THR A 21 -20.40 0.27 -21.88
CA THR A 21 -20.55 1.40 -20.95
C THR A 21 -20.51 0.95 -19.48
N GLN A 22 -21.04 -0.24 -19.16
CA GLN A 22 -20.94 -0.82 -17.81
C GLN A 22 -19.52 -1.26 -17.45
N GLN A 23 -18.69 -1.68 -18.43
CA GLN A 23 -17.32 -2.15 -18.19
C GLN A 23 -16.26 -1.05 -18.14
N THR A 24 -16.45 0.07 -18.85
CA THR A 24 -15.41 1.10 -19.01
C THR A 24 -15.36 2.11 -17.85
N SER A 25 -16.50 2.48 -17.26
CA SER A 25 -16.55 3.50 -16.21
C SER A 25 -15.91 3.05 -14.89
N GLY A 26 -15.95 1.75 -14.58
CA GLY A 26 -15.37 1.16 -13.36
C GLY A 26 -13.86 0.87 -13.43
N ASN A 27 -13.29 0.81 -14.63
CA ASN A 27 -11.88 0.49 -14.85
C ASN A 27 -11.02 1.75 -15.03
N ASP A 28 -11.59 2.85 -15.50
CA ASP A 28 -10.87 4.13 -15.70
C ASP A 28 -10.48 4.79 -14.37
N TRP A 29 -11.36 4.77 -13.37
CA TRP A 29 -11.05 5.36 -12.05
C TRP A 29 -9.97 4.59 -11.29
N ARG A 30 -9.94 3.25 -11.40
CA ARG A 30 -8.91 2.42 -10.78
C ARG A 30 -7.53 2.71 -11.36
N LYS A 31 -7.47 2.84 -12.69
CA LYS A 31 -6.23 3.20 -13.40
C LYS A 31 -5.76 4.60 -13.02
N LYS A 32 -6.67 5.57 -12.90
CA LYS A 32 -6.33 6.93 -12.43
C LYS A 32 -5.81 6.93 -10.99
N ASP A 33 -6.42 6.15 -10.10
CA ASP A 33 -5.96 5.99 -8.71
C ASP A 33 -4.56 5.35 -8.65
N GLU A 34 -4.31 4.31 -9.43
CA GLU A 34 -3.00 3.66 -9.54
C GLU A 34 -1.92 4.65 -10.03
N VAL A 35 -2.21 5.42 -11.08
CA VAL A 35 -1.31 6.45 -11.60
C VAL A 35 -1.02 7.54 -10.56
N ALA A 36 -2.06 8.00 -9.83
CA ALA A 36 -1.88 9.01 -8.78
C ALA A 36 -1.01 8.48 -7.62
N ARG A 37 -1.24 7.23 -7.21
CA ARG A 37 -0.47 6.56 -6.16
C ARG A 37 0.99 6.39 -6.56
N ASP A 38 1.26 5.99 -7.79
CA ASP A 38 2.62 5.84 -8.32
C ASP A 38 3.35 7.19 -8.42
N ALA A 39 2.65 8.23 -8.88
CA ALA A 39 3.21 9.58 -8.94
C ALA A 39 3.58 10.10 -7.53
N LEU A 40 2.69 9.90 -6.55
CA LEU A 40 2.96 10.25 -5.16
C LEU A 40 4.16 9.47 -4.63
N LYS A 41 4.20 8.14 -4.83
CA LYS A 41 5.31 7.30 -4.36
C LYS A 41 6.66 7.77 -4.91
N ARG A 42 6.75 8.01 -6.22
CA ARG A 42 7.98 8.50 -6.87
C ARG A 42 8.43 9.84 -6.29
N TYR A 43 7.50 10.76 -6.07
CA TYR A 43 7.82 12.05 -5.47
C TYR A 43 8.35 11.90 -4.04
N LEU A 44 7.68 11.10 -3.20
CA LEU A 44 8.10 10.85 -1.83
C LEU A 44 9.50 10.21 -1.77
N GLU A 45 9.82 9.34 -2.73
CA GLU A 45 11.17 8.77 -2.88
C GLU A 45 12.20 9.84 -3.29
N GLN A 46 11.91 10.66 -4.30
CA GLN A 46 12.83 11.68 -4.82
C GLN A 46 13.11 12.81 -3.82
N THR A 47 12.15 13.14 -2.96
CA THR A 47 12.29 14.17 -1.92
C THR A 47 12.92 13.65 -0.62
N GLY A 48 13.17 12.34 -0.50
CA GLY A 48 13.62 11.72 0.74
C GLY A 48 12.54 11.58 1.83
N GLU A 49 11.33 12.07 1.55
CA GLU A 49 10.18 12.04 2.46
C GLU A 49 9.77 10.59 2.78
N MET A 50 9.94 9.67 1.84
CA MET A 50 9.73 8.24 2.03
C MET A 50 10.60 7.69 3.18
N ASP A 51 11.87 8.10 3.27
CA ASP A 51 12.76 7.61 4.33
C ASP A 51 12.47 8.29 5.66
N ARG A 52 12.07 9.57 5.66
CA ARG A 52 11.53 10.24 6.84
C ARG A 52 10.31 9.50 7.40
N LEU A 53 9.34 9.17 6.55
CA LEU A 53 8.15 8.41 6.92
C LEU A 53 8.50 7.03 7.50
N LYS A 54 9.40 6.27 6.85
CA LYS A 54 9.87 4.99 7.39
C LYS A 54 10.50 5.14 8.78
N ASN A 55 11.24 6.22 9.03
CA ASN A 55 11.84 6.48 10.34
C ASN A 55 10.80 6.82 11.41
N VAL A 56 9.78 7.62 11.07
CA VAL A 56 8.63 7.88 11.95
C VAL A 56 7.93 6.57 12.32
N ILE A 57 7.68 5.70 11.34
CA ILE A 57 7.06 4.38 11.58
C ILE A 57 7.91 3.55 12.54
N ARG A 58 9.23 3.46 12.30
CA ARG A 58 10.14 2.70 13.16
C ARG A 58 10.18 3.24 14.59
N ALA A 59 10.17 4.56 14.75
CA ALA A 59 10.15 5.21 16.06
C ALA A 59 8.84 4.88 16.80
N GLN A 60 7.69 5.07 16.15
CA GLN A 60 6.38 4.77 16.75
C GLN A 60 6.22 3.29 17.13
N LEU A 61 6.65 2.36 16.27
CA LEU A 61 6.62 0.92 16.57
C LEU A 61 7.58 0.53 17.71
N THR A 62 8.62 1.32 17.96
CA THR A 62 9.50 1.12 19.12
C THR A 62 8.86 1.69 20.37
N GLU A 63 8.35 2.92 20.30
CA GLU A 63 7.72 3.64 21.42
C GLU A 63 6.46 2.94 21.95
N CYS A 64 5.63 2.38 21.07
CA CYS A 64 4.44 1.63 21.48
C CYS A 64 4.75 0.18 21.93
N GLY A 65 6.03 -0.21 21.97
CA GLY A 65 6.47 -1.53 22.43
C GLY A 65 6.31 -2.67 21.42
N TRP A 66 5.80 -2.40 20.21
CA TRP A 66 5.58 -3.43 19.19
C TRP A 66 6.89 -4.15 18.81
N ARG A 67 8.01 -3.42 18.70
CA ARG A 67 9.32 -3.99 18.37
C ARG A 67 9.77 -5.04 19.40
N ASP A 68 9.57 -4.76 20.68
CA ASP A 68 9.96 -5.67 21.76
C ASP A 68 9.03 -6.89 21.82
N GLU A 69 7.74 -6.69 21.55
CA GLU A 69 6.78 -7.78 21.45
C GLU A 69 7.11 -8.74 20.30
N MET A 70 7.50 -8.21 19.14
CA MET A 70 7.96 -9.03 18.02
C MET A 70 9.24 -9.79 18.34
N ARG A 71 10.17 -9.17 19.07
CA ARG A 71 11.37 -9.86 19.55
C ARG A 71 11.03 -11.03 20.46
N LYS A 72 10.13 -10.83 21.43
CA LYS A 72 9.65 -11.90 22.32
C LYS A 72 8.97 -13.02 21.55
N THR A 73 8.14 -12.65 20.55
CA THR A 73 7.44 -13.61 19.69
C THR A 73 8.43 -14.48 18.91
N CYS A 74 9.45 -13.88 18.29
CA CYS A 74 10.51 -14.63 17.61
C CYS A 74 11.26 -15.56 18.59
N GLN A 75 11.64 -15.06 19.77
CA GLN A 75 12.34 -15.87 20.77
C GLN A 75 11.49 -17.06 21.25
N ALA A 76 10.20 -16.85 21.49
CA ALA A 76 9.29 -17.92 21.89
C ALA A 76 9.16 -18.98 20.79
N TYR A 77 9.03 -18.54 19.52
CA TYR A 77 8.97 -19.45 18.38
C TYR A 77 10.24 -20.32 18.28
N THR A 78 11.42 -19.70 18.27
CA THR A 78 12.69 -20.41 18.18
C THR A 78 12.91 -21.35 19.37
N ARG A 79 12.54 -20.95 20.59
CA ARG A 79 12.63 -21.82 21.78
C ARG A 79 11.71 -23.02 21.70
N SER A 80 10.50 -22.85 21.16
CA SER A 80 9.51 -23.94 21.08
C SER A 80 9.90 -25.05 20.09
N ARG A 81 10.64 -24.71 19.04
CA ARG A 81 11.06 -25.66 17.99
C ARG A 81 12.50 -26.15 18.12
N GLY A 82 13.33 -25.42 18.86
CA GLY A 82 14.78 -25.63 18.91
C GLY A 82 15.51 -24.82 17.85
N ILE A 83 16.62 -24.19 18.24
CA ILE A 83 17.37 -23.25 17.38
C ILE A 83 17.87 -23.93 16.10
N GLU A 84 18.28 -25.19 16.18
CA GLU A 84 18.82 -25.96 15.05
C GLU A 84 17.76 -26.33 13.99
N GLN A 85 16.48 -26.26 14.35
CA GLN A 85 15.37 -26.68 13.49
C GLN A 85 14.67 -25.51 12.80
N VAL A 86 15.05 -24.26 13.07
CA VAL A 86 14.36 -23.07 12.55
C VAL A 86 15.25 -22.34 11.56
N SER A 87 14.80 -22.28 10.30
CA SER A 87 15.41 -21.39 9.30
C SER A 87 14.91 -19.96 9.44
N LEU A 88 15.69 -18.99 8.96
CA LEU A 88 15.29 -17.58 8.94
C LEU A 88 14.01 -17.37 8.11
N ASP A 89 13.94 -18.00 6.94
CA ASP A 89 12.80 -17.84 6.03
C ASP A 89 11.51 -18.39 6.64
N GLU A 90 11.58 -19.54 7.32
CA GLU A 90 10.45 -20.10 8.06
C GLU A 90 10.02 -19.18 9.21
N LEU A 91 10.97 -18.67 9.99
CA LEU A 91 10.68 -17.73 11.07
C LEU A 91 9.97 -16.48 10.53
N VAL A 92 10.45 -15.92 9.42
CA VAL A 92 9.84 -14.74 8.79
C VAL A 92 8.45 -15.07 8.26
N ALA A 93 8.27 -16.20 7.58
CA ALA A 93 6.99 -16.63 7.04
C ALA A 93 5.92 -16.78 8.13
N GLU A 94 6.30 -17.29 9.30
CA GLU A 94 5.40 -17.51 10.42
C GLU A 94 5.13 -16.23 11.24
N ILE A 95 6.15 -15.41 11.49
CA ILE A 95 6.04 -14.25 12.38
C ILE A 95 5.56 -12.99 11.65
N ALA A 96 5.93 -12.78 10.39
CA ALA A 96 5.58 -11.54 9.67
C ALA A 96 4.06 -11.30 9.56
N PRO A 97 3.19 -12.30 9.32
CA PRO A 97 1.74 -12.10 9.36
C PRO A 97 1.24 -11.63 10.74
N LYS A 98 1.75 -12.23 11.83
CA LYS A 98 1.41 -11.85 13.21
C LYS A 98 1.84 -10.42 13.50
N GLY A 99 3.05 -10.05 13.07
CA GLY A 99 3.56 -8.69 13.20
C GLY A 99 2.71 -7.67 12.45
N ARG A 100 2.31 -7.94 11.21
CA ARG A 100 1.42 -7.05 10.44
C ARG A 100 0.04 -6.90 11.10
N ALA A 101 -0.51 -7.98 11.64
CA ALA A 101 -1.81 -7.97 12.31
C ALA A 101 -1.78 -7.24 13.66
N SER A 102 -0.67 -7.31 14.39
CA SER A 102 -0.52 -6.71 15.72
C SER A 102 -0.17 -5.22 15.72
N VAL A 103 0.04 -4.60 14.55
CA VAL A 103 0.27 -3.15 14.47
C VAL A 103 -0.97 -2.41 14.98
N PRO A 104 -0.86 -1.56 16.01
CA PRO A 104 -1.99 -0.82 16.55
C PRO A 104 -2.62 0.13 15.52
N ASP A 105 -3.94 0.27 15.53
CA ASP A 105 -4.63 1.15 14.57
C ASP A 105 -4.26 2.62 14.73
N LYS A 106 -3.91 3.04 15.96
CA LYS A 106 -3.37 4.38 16.19
C LYS A 106 -2.10 4.65 15.39
N VAL A 107 -1.20 3.66 15.31
CA VAL A 107 0.03 3.81 14.51
C VAL A 107 -0.34 3.95 13.03
N LYS A 108 -1.28 3.12 12.54
CA LYS A 108 -1.76 3.21 11.15
C LYS A 108 -2.39 4.57 10.85
N SER A 109 -3.22 5.10 11.75
CA SER A 109 -3.86 6.41 11.58
C SER A 109 -2.84 7.54 11.55
N ASP A 110 -1.88 7.54 12.48
CA ASP A 110 -0.86 8.57 12.57
C ASP A 110 0.00 8.61 11.30
N ILE A 111 0.33 7.44 10.73
CA ILE A 111 1.08 7.32 9.47
C ILE A 111 0.26 7.84 8.29
N LEU A 112 -1.03 7.49 8.21
CA LEU A 112 -1.92 7.98 7.16
C LEU A 112 -2.04 9.51 7.20
N ASP A 113 -2.11 10.09 8.39
CA ASP A 113 -2.14 11.54 8.56
C ASP A 113 -0.83 12.19 8.12
N GLU A 114 0.31 11.57 8.40
CA GLU A 114 1.60 12.07 7.95
C GLU A 114 1.73 12.01 6.41
N ILE A 115 1.30 10.92 5.77
CA ILE A 115 1.24 10.80 4.30
C ILE A 115 0.33 11.88 3.71
N ARG A 116 -0.83 12.16 4.33
CA ARG A 116 -1.74 13.21 3.89
C ARG A 116 -1.11 14.60 3.98
N LYS A 117 -0.32 14.88 5.03
CA LYS A 117 0.43 16.15 5.14
C LYS A 117 1.47 16.26 4.02
N SER A 118 2.25 15.22 3.77
CA SER A 118 3.22 15.19 2.67
C SER A 118 2.51 15.38 1.31
N ALA A 119 1.34 14.77 1.11
CA ALA A 119 0.57 14.93 -0.12
C ALA A 119 -0.02 16.35 -0.29
N LYS A 120 -0.52 16.97 0.77
CA LYS A 120 -0.99 18.37 0.73
C LYS A 120 0.14 19.34 0.42
N PHE A 121 1.32 19.09 0.97
CA PHE A 121 2.50 19.90 0.68
C PHE A 121 2.86 19.88 -0.82
N ILE A 122 2.66 18.73 -1.50
CA ILE A 122 2.86 18.62 -2.96
C ILE A 122 1.88 19.51 -3.74
N ASP A 123 0.61 19.52 -3.34
CA ASP A 123 -0.42 20.32 -4.00
C ASP A 123 -0.16 21.82 -3.85
N MET A 124 0.40 22.23 -2.71
CA MET A 124 0.72 23.64 -2.40
C MET A 124 2.01 24.15 -3.08
N ASN A 125 2.86 23.27 -3.60
CA ASN A 125 4.17 23.62 -4.22
C ASN A 125 4.17 23.44 -5.76
N LYS A 126 3.00 23.34 -6.38
CA LYS A 126 2.78 23.41 -7.83
C LYS A 126 2.16 24.75 -8.21
#